data_AF-A0A1S8AZE4-F1
#
_entry.id   AF-A0A1S8AZE4-F1
#
_cell.length_a   1.000
_cell.length_b   1.000
_cell.length_c   1.000
_cell.angle_alpha   90.00
_cell.angle_beta   90.00
_cell.angle_gamma   90.00
#
_symmetry.space_group_name_H-M   'P 1'
#
loop_
_entity.id
_entity.type
_entity.pdbx_description
1 polymer ?
#
loop_
_entity_poly.entity_id
_entity_poly.type
_entity_poly.pdbx_seq_one_letter_code
_entity_poly.pdbx_strand_id
1 'polypeptide(L)' 'MVDVSQHELVPEHTVLEDDELEEVLTEYNIDRTDLPKIKRNDAALPDDAEVGDVIQIVRDSRTTDQSVVYRLVVE' A
#
# COMPACT_ATOMS: atom_id res chain seq x y z
N MET A 1 2.47 15.20 -18.96
CA MET A 1 2.25 14.97 -17.52
C MET A 1 3.44 14.17 -17.03
N VAL A 2 4.02 14.49 -15.86
CA VAL A 2 5.17 13.75 -15.33
C VAL A 2 4.62 12.56 -14.56
N ASP A 3 5.20 11.38 -14.80
CA ASP A 3 4.89 10.17 -14.05
C ASP A 3 5.43 10.33 -12.62
N VAL A 4 4.52 10.40 -11.65
CA VAL A 4 4.85 10.60 -10.23
C VAL A 4 5.47 9.36 -9.60
N SER A 5 5.22 8.17 -10.16
CA SER A 5 5.78 6.90 -9.67
C SER A 5 7.30 6.85 -9.80
N GLN A 6 7.87 7.61 -10.74
CA GLN A 6 9.31 7.65 -11.02
C GLN A 6 10.08 8.63 -10.13
N HIS A 7 9.42 9.27 -9.17
CA HIS A 7 10.05 10.26 -8.31
C HIS A 7 10.77 9.58 -7.12
N GLU A 8 11.97 10.06 -6.76
CA GLU A 8 12.81 9.49 -5.68
C GLU A 8 12.07 9.31 -4.34
N LEU A 9 11.16 10.24 -4.02
CA LEU A 9 10.38 10.23 -2.78
C LEU A 9 9.11 9.37 -2.84
N VAL A 10 8.75 8.82 -3.99
CA VAL A 10 7.57 7.97 -4.15
C VAL A 10 8.01 6.51 -4.05
N PRO A 11 7.62 5.79 -2.97
CA PRO A 11 7.96 4.39 -2.83
C PRO A 11 7.16 3.51 -3.80
N GLU A 12 7.53 2.24 -3.88
CA GLU A 12 6.81 1.26 -4.68
C GLU A 12 5.46 0.93 -4.02
N HIS A 13 4.38 1.02 -4.80
CA HIS A 13 3.02 0.71 -4.39
C HIS A 13 2.49 -0.44 -5.25
N THR A 14 2.07 -1.53 -4.61
CA THR A 14 1.55 -2.71 -5.29
C THR A 14 0.22 -3.12 -4.65
N VAL A 15 -0.77 -3.48 -5.47
CA VAL A 15 -2.03 -4.06 -4.98
C VAL A 15 -1.72 -5.45 -4.44
N LEU A 16 -2.12 -5.72 -3.20
CA LEU A 16 -1.90 -7.00 -2.55
C LEU A 16 -2.98 -8.00 -3.01
N GLU A 17 -2.58 -9.22 -3.37
CA GLU A 17 -3.51 -10.28 -3.75
C GLU A 17 -4.32 -10.76 -2.52
N ASP A 18 -5.51 -11.31 -2.74
CA ASP A 18 -6.42 -11.73 -1.66
C ASP A 18 -5.77 -12.77 -0.71
N ASP A 19 -5.03 -13.74 -1.26
CA ASP A 19 -4.38 -14.80 -0.47
C ASP A 19 -3.30 -14.21 0.46
N GLU A 20 -2.44 -13.32 -0.06
CA GLU A 20 -1.40 -12.64 0.72
C GLU A 20 -2.00 -11.70 1.77
N LEU A 21 -3.12 -11.05 1.43
CA LEU A 21 -3.85 -10.19 2.36
C LEU A 21 -4.40 -10.97 3.56
N GLU A 22 -4.98 -12.15 3.33
CA GLU A 22 -5.47 -12.99 4.41
C GLU A 22 -4.35 -13.42 5.37
N GLU A 23 -3.16 -13.73 4.84
CA GLU A 23 -1.99 -14.05 5.65
C GLU A 23 -1.55 -12.86 6.54
N VAL A 24 -1.45 -11.67 5.96
CA VAL A 24 -1.06 -10.43 6.68
C VAL A 24 -2.04 -10.10 7.80
N LEU A 25 -3.35 -10.14 7.51
CA LEU A 25 -4.38 -9.83 8.50
C LEU A 25 -4.39 -10.85 9.65
N THR A 26 -4.17 -12.13 9.31
CA THR A 26 -4.08 -13.22 10.30
C THR A 26 -2.84 -13.08 11.16
N GLU A 27 -1.68 -12.78 10.57
CA GLU A 27 -0.41 -12.60 11.29
C GLU A 27 -0.50 -11.48 12.32
N TYR A 28 -1.05 -10.32 11.92
CA TYR A 28 -1.19 -9.17 12.81
C TYR A 28 -2.44 -9.22 13.68
N ASN A 29 -3.35 -10.16 13.44
CA ASN A 29 -4.64 -10.30 14.12
C ASN A 29 -5.43 -8.98 14.13
N ILE A 30 -5.64 -8.43 12.93
CA ILE A 30 -6.35 -7.16 12.68
C ILE A 30 -7.39 -7.32 11.57
N ASP A 31 -8.37 -6.41 11.54
CA ASP A 31 -9.30 -6.31 10.42
C ASP A 31 -8.75 -5.38 9.34
N ARG A 32 -9.22 -5.52 8.09
CA ARG A 32 -8.87 -4.61 6.97
C ARG A 32 -9.07 -3.13 7.32
N THR A 33 -10.09 -2.84 8.12
CA THR A 33 -10.45 -1.48 8.54
C THR A 33 -9.50 -0.86 9.56
N ASP A 34 -8.66 -1.66 10.21
CA ASP A 34 -7.64 -1.21 11.15
C ASP A 34 -6.37 -0.72 10.45
N LEU A 35 -6.21 -1.07 9.17
CA LEU A 35 -5.10 -0.59 8.35
C LEU A 35 -5.18 0.94 8.16
N PRO A 36 -4.03 1.63 8.12
CA PRO A 36 -3.98 3.03 7.70
C PRO A 36 -4.64 3.22 6.33
N LYS A 37 -5.36 4.31 6.15
CA LYS A 37 -6.16 4.54 4.95
C LYS A 37 -5.42 5.40 3.92
N ILE A 38 -5.66 5.12 2.65
CA ILE A 38 -5.22 5.95 1.52
C ILE A 38 -6.43 6.25 0.64
N LYS A 39 -6.53 7.48 0.11
CA LYS A 39 -7.67 7.86 -0.73
C LYS A 39 -7.47 7.37 -2.15
N ARG A 40 -8.54 7.00 -2.84
CA ARG A 40 -8.51 6.58 -4.25
C ARG A 40 -7.94 7.66 -5.19
N ASN A 41 -8.08 8.91 -4.78
CA ASN A 41 -7.55 10.08 -5.48
C ASN A 41 -6.07 10.40 -5.19
N ASP A 42 -5.37 9.55 -4.42
CA ASP A 42 -3.93 9.70 -4.19
C ASP A 42 -3.15 9.43 -5.48
N ALA A 43 -2.22 10.33 -5.82
CA ALA A 43 -1.48 10.27 -7.07
C ALA A 43 -0.46 9.12 -7.11
N ALA A 44 -0.04 8.59 -5.95
CA ALA A 44 0.92 7.48 -5.88
C ALA A 44 0.26 6.10 -6.02
N LEU A 45 -1.08 6.03 -6.06
CA LEU A 45 -1.78 4.76 -6.23
C LEU A 45 -1.64 4.23 -7.66
N PRO A 46 -1.53 2.89 -7.82
CA PRO A 46 -1.71 2.24 -9.11
C PRO A 46 -3.06 2.59 -9.73
N ASP A 47 -3.11 2.65 -11.06
CA ASP A 47 -4.32 2.99 -11.81
C ASP A 47 -5.44 1.95 -11.61
N ASP A 48 -5.05 0.71 -11.36
CA ASP A 48 -5.88 -0.49 -11.18
C ASP A 48 -6.36 -0.71 -9.74
N ALA A 49 -5.88 0.06 -8.75
CA ALA A 49 -6.35 -0.05 -7.37
C ALA A 49 -7.83 0.37 -7.25
N GLU A 50 -8.64 -0.35 -6.50
CA GLU A 50 -10.05 -0.05 -6.24
C GLU A 50 -10.33 0.23 -4.75
N VAL A 51 -11.50 0.80 -4.45
CA VAL A 51 -11.91 1.02 -3.06
C VAL A 51 -12.16 -0.32 -2.39
N GLY A 52 -11.47 -0.58 -1.29
CA GLY A 52 -11.48 -1.88 -0.60
C GLY A 52 -10.17 -2.64 -0.74
N ASP A 53 -9.34 -2.30 -1.72
CA ASP A 53 -8.04 -2.93 -1.91
C ASP A 53 -7.06 -2.53 -0.83
N VAL A 54 -6.07 -3.40 -0.62
CA VAL A 54 -4.96 -3.14 0.28
C VAL A 54 -3.69 -3.00 -0.53
N ILE A 55 -3.00 -1.89 -0.32
CA ILE A 55 -1.77 -1.55 -1.03
C ILE A 55 -0.59 -1.85 -0.13
N GLN A 56 0.34 -2.66 -0.65
CA GLN A 56 1.66 -2.83 -0.08
C GLN A 56 2.54 -1.68 -0.53
N ILE A 57 3.22 -1.05 0.44
CA ILE A 57 4.16 0.04 0.20
C ILE A 57 5.53 -0.40 0.67
N VAL A 58 6.47 -0.52 -0.27
CA VAL A 58 7.87 -0.87 0.01
C VAL A 58 8.73 0.37 -0.17
N ARG A 59 9.39 0.80 0.91
CA ARG A 59 10.28 1.97 0.90
C ARG A 59 11.65 1.66 1.46
N ASP A 60 12.66 2.36 0.97
CA ASP A 60 13.99 2.33 1.56
C ASP A 60 13.98 2.95 2.96
N SER A 61 14.61 2.25 3.90
CA SER A 61 14.70 2.62 5.30
C SER A 61 16.16 2.68 5.74
N ARG A 62 16.57 3.79 6.35
CA ARG A 62 17.93 3.94 6.87
C ARG A 62 18.26 3.00 8.04
N THR A 63 17.25 2.44 8.70
CA THR A 63 17.43 1.61 9.90
C THR A 63 17.23 0.12 9.66
N THR A 64 16.50 -0.24 8.61
CA THR A 64 16.05 -1.62 8.36
C THR A 64 16.26 -2.03 6.91
N ASP A 65 17.00 -1.22 6.14
CA ASP A 65 17.19 -1.30 4.69
C ASP A 65 15.88 -1.11 3.90
N GLN A 66 14.85 -1.91 4.18
CA GLN A 66 13.50 -1.79 3.63
C GLN A 66 12.43 -1.76 4.72
N SER A 67 11.35 -1.04 4.47
CA SER A 67 10.17 -0.96 5.33
C SER A 67 8.93 -1.22 4.49
N VAL A 68 8.13 -2.20 4.94
CA VAL A 68 6.86 -2.59 4.33
C VAL A 68 5.72 -2.03 5.17
N VAL A 69 4.73 -1.42 4.53
CA VAL A 69 3.50 -0.91 5.17
C VAL A 69 2.30 -1.25 4.30
N TYR A 70 1.19 -1.64 4.93
CA TYR A 70 -0.07 -1.93 4.23
C TYR A 70 -1.08 -0.81 4.46
N ARG A 71 -1.83 -0.42 3.42
CA ARG A 71 -2.87 0.61 3.51
C ARG A 71 -4.16 0.23 2.79
N LEU A 72 -5.30 0.51 3.40
CA LEU A 72 -6.63 0.29 2.82
C LEU A 72 -7.04 1.48 1.93
N VAL A 73 -7.45 1.21 0.70
CA VAL A 73 -8.00 2.22 -0.21
C VAL A 73 -9.43 2.58 0.19
N VAL A 74 -9.66 3.89 0.38
CA VAL A 74 -10.95 4.50 0.68
C VAL A 74 -11.28 5.61 -0.31
N GLU A 75 -12.49 6.16 -0.27
CA GLU A 75 -12.92 7.28 -1.12
C GLU A 75 -12.14 8.59 -0.88
#